data_AF-A0A7M7M818-F1
#
_entry.id   AF-A0A7M7M818-F1
#
_cell.length_a   1.000
_cell.length_b   1.000
_cell.length_c   1.000
_cell.angle_alpha   90.00
_cell.angle_beta   90.00
_cell.angle_gamma   90.00
#
_symmetry.space_group_name_H-M   'P 1'
#
loop_
_entity.id
_entity.type
_entity.pdbx_description
1 polymer ?
#
loop_
_entity_poly.entity_id
_entity_poly.type
_entity_poly.pdbx_seq_one_letter_code
_entity_poly.pdbx_strand_id
1 'polypeptide(L)'
;MASKGLKEGGSGGAKKKLEMTTPTDKKKHEPRTKPLGERAGEKDKERHSNKKHLRINNAKDPRGKLDLDCLERRLLTLRKMKSAFCKMEKWEIMDLCDLVTPIFYSQPTLLDLDVPVHIVGDIHGQFSDLLRILEQGGFPPKTNYLFLGDYVDRGRASLEVIALLFIYKIRFPEHVFLLRGNHESLRINAVYGFFLECMNRFDAILYHRINEVFGYLPLAAVVGEKIFCCHGGLSPDLRDLRQVACMDRPIPEVPQEGLVCDLLWADPYMGSEWRRSDRGVSYLFGVPQLNAFLEKNNFDLLCRAHQKYGGNVRRYDMSCLNQDSPC
;
A
#
# COMPACT_ATOMS: atom_id res chain seq x y z
N MET A 1 -7.16 55.90 -29.14
CA MET A 1 -6.48 56.56 -30.27
C MET A 1 -5.41 55.63 -30.81
N ALA A 2 -5.29 55.59 -32.13
CA ALA A 2 -4.75 54.51 -32.93
C ALA A 2 -3.21 54.39 -32.93
N SER A 3 -2.72 53.18 -33.14
CA SER A 3 -1.47 52.91 -33.87
C SER A 3 -1.60 51.60 -34.66
N LYS A 4 -1.69 51.77 -35.99
CA LYS A 4 -1.38 50.80 -37.06
C LYS A 4 0.08 50.33 -36.87
N GLY A 5 0.57 49.18 -37.31
CA GLY A 5 0.09 48.10 -38.16
C GLY A 5 1.33 47.25 -38.52
N LEU A 6 1.16 45.96 -38.84
CA LEU A 6 2.24 45.16 -39.43
C LEU A 6 1.63 44.12 -40.38
N LYS A 7 2.35 43.94 -41.49
CA LYS A 7 1.95 43.35 -42.77
C LYS A 7 1.98 41.82 -42.77
N GLU A 8 1.26 41.30 -43.77
CA GLU A 8 1.18 39.94 -44.29
C GLU A 8 2.53 39.27 -44.60
N GLY A 9 2.54 37.94 -44.56
CA GLY A 9 3.65 37.12 -45.07
C GLY A 9 3.32 35.63 -45.14
N GLY A 10 2.84 35.16 -46.30
CA GLY A 10 3.40 34.01 -47.02
C GLY A 10 3.25 32.60 -46.45
N SER A 11 2.29 31.87 -47.02
CA SER A 11 2.15 30.41 -46.97
C SER A 11 3.31 29.66 -47.65
N GLY A 12 3.88 28.66 -46.98
CA GLY A 12 4.80 27.68 -47.56
C GLY A 12 4.45 26.27 -47.09
N GLY A 13 3.69 25.54 -47.92
CA GLY A 13 3.27 24.17 -47.64
C GLY A 13 4.37 23.14 -47.91
N ALA A 14 4.64 22.26 -46.95
CA ALA A 14 5.46 21.07 -47.12
C ALA A 14 4.55 19.83 -47.20
N LYS A 15 4.34 19.31 -48.41
CA LYS A 15 3.79 17.96 -48.65
C LYS A 15 4.97 16.98 -48.68
N LYS A 16 5.08 16.10 -47.67
CA LYS A 16 5.90 14.88 -47.77
C LYS A 16 4.97 13.69 -47.98
N LYS A 17 5.12 13.09 -49.16
CA LYS A 17 4.41 11.93 -49.69
C LYS A 17 5.10 10.68 -49.14
N LEU A 18 4.37 9.82 -48.43
CA LEU A 18 4.84 8.50 -48.00
C LEU A 18 4.40 7.50 -49.07
N GLU A 19 5.34 6.88 -49.76
CA GLU A 19 5.09 5.81 -50.73
C GLU A 19 4.99 4.47 -50.01
N MET A 20 3.92 3.72 -50.34
CA MET A 20 3.73 2.32 -49.98
C MET A 20 4.24 1.44 -51.11
N THR A 21 5.06 0.44 -50.78
CA THR A 21 5.36 -0.69 -51.68
C THR A 21 5.22 -2.01 -50.92
N THR A 22 4.35 -2.87 -51.46
CA THR A 22 4.17 -4.28 -51.12
C THR A 22 5.26 -5.15 -51.77
N PRO A 23 5.51 -6.37 -51.27
CA PRO A 23 5.26 -7.52 -52.16
C PRO A 23 4.73 -8.82 -51.50
N THR A 24 3.75 -9.41 -52.21
CA THR A 24 3.56 -10.85 -52.56
C THR A 24 3.38 -11.96 -51.49
N ASP A 25 2.11 -12.40 -51.38
CA ASP A 25 1.55 -13.72 -51.72
C ASP A 25 2.16 -15.08 -51.25
N LYS A 26 1.27 -15.86 -50.58
CA LYS A 26 1.06 -17.34 -50.59
C LYS A 26 1.94 -18.25 -49.72
N LYS A 27 1.31 -18.86 -48.69
CA LYS A 27 0.74 -20.23 -48.78
C LYS A 27 -0.12 -20.58 -47.55
N LYS A 28 -1.29 -21.17 -47.83
CA LYS A 28 -2.27 -21.75 -46.90
C LYS A 28 -1.79 -23.12 -46.40
N HIS A 29 -2.04 -23.45 -45.13
CA HIS A 29 -2.28 -24.83 -44.70
C HIS A 29 -3.32 -24.86 -43.57
N GLU A 30 -4.35 -25.68 -43.79
CA GLU A 30 -5.53 -25.92 -42.94
C GLU A 30 -5.20 -26.69 -41.65
N PRO A 31 -5.99 -26.54 -40.57
CA PRO A 31 -5.91 -27.42 -39.41
C PRO A 31 -6.78 -28.66 -39.59
N ARG A 32 -6.16 -29.86 -39.52
CA ARG A 32 -6.87 -31.15 -39.44
C ARG A 32 -7.37 -31.38 -38.02
N THR A 33 -8.64 -31.74 -37.91
CA THR A 33 -9.32 -32.24 -36.72
C THR A 33 -9.38 -33.77 -36.70
N LYS A 34 -9.68 -34.32 -35.51
CA LYS A 34 -10.15 -35.68 -35.13
C LYS A 34 -9.11 -36.57 -34.39
N PRO A 35 -9.55 -37.57 -33.60
CA PRO A 35 -9.98 -37.42 -32.20
C PRO A 35 -9.20 -38.39 -31.29
N LEU A 36 -9.17 -38.17 -29.97
CA LEU A 36 -8.57 -39.14 -29.03
C LEU A 36 -9.61 -39.57 -28.00
N GLY A 37 -9.86 -40.88 -28.01
CA GLY A 37 -10.79 -41.58 -27.17
C GLY A 37 -10.29 -41.78 -25.74
N GLU A 38 -11.26 -42.19 -24.94
CA GLU A 38 -11.18 -42.55 -23.53
C GLU A 38 -10.26 -43.76 -23.29
N ARG A 39 -9.34 -43.68 -22.33
CA ARG A 39 -9.41 -44.37 -21.01
C ARG A 39 -8.07 -44.43 -20.29
N ALA A 40 -8.21 -44.39 -18.96
CA ALA A 40 -7.26 -44.71 -17.88
C ALA A 40 -6.12 -43.69 -17.70
N GLY A 41 -5.83 -43.17 -16.51
CA GLY A 41 -6.20 -43.53 -15.16
C GLY A 41 -5.09 -42.96 -14.27
N GLU A 42 -5.45 -42.31 -13.17
CA GLU A 42 -4.61 -42.15 -11.98
C GLU A 42 -3.20 -41.55 -12.19
N LYS A 43 -3.08 -40.21 -12.09
CA LYS A 43 -1.86 -39.48 -11.64
C LYS A 43 -2.10 -37.97 -11.62
N ASP A 44 -2.91 -37.49 -10.66
CA ASP A 44 -2.99 -36.06 -10.32
C ASP A 44 -3.10 -35.90 -8.80
N LYS A 45 -2.03 -36.26 -8.10
CA LYS A 45 -1.80 -35.93 -6.68
C LYS A 45 -0.31 -35.75 -6.40
N GLU A 46 0.38 -34.89 -7.14
CA GLU A 46 1.74 -34.48 -6.73
C GLU A 46 2.21 -33.17 -7.35
N ARG A 47 1.43 -32.09 -7.16
CA ARG A 47 1.92 -30.73 -7.41
C ARG A 47 1.33 -29.76 -6.39
N HIS A 48 1.60 -29.94 -5.11
CA HIS A 48 1.45 -28.89 -4.08
C HIS A 48 2.22 -29.29 -2.82
N SER A 49 3.55 -29.38 -2.91
CA SER A 49 4.42 -29.32 -1.74
C SER A 49 5.84 -29.01 -2.18
N ASN A 50 6.18 -27.73 -2.23
CA ASN A 50 7.55 -27.23 -2.04
C ASN A 50 7.57 -25.70 -2.01
N LYS A 51 6.78 -25.08 -1.12
CA LYS A 51 7.13 -23.75 -0.61
C LYS A 51 8.18 -23.96 0.48
N LYS A 52 9.46 -24.02 0.08
CA LYS A 52 10.58 -23.95 1.01
C LYS A 52 10.39 -22.69 1.85
N HIS A 53 10.09 -22.86 3.13
CA HIS A 53 10.16 -21.80 4.12
C HIS A 53 11.58 -21.24 4.10
N LEU A 54 11.76 -20.05 3.55
CA LEU A 54 12.99 -19.30 3.71
C LEU A 54 12.99 -18.76 5.14
N ARG A 55 13.35 -19.59 6.11
CA ARG A 55 13.83 -19.07 7.39
C ARG A 55 15.07 -18.26 7.04
N ILE A 56 14.97 -16.94 7.09
CA ILE A 56 16.15 -16.05 7.06
C ILE A 56 16.86 -16.30 8.39
N ASN A 57 17.63 -17.38 8.42
CA ASN A 57 18.60 -17.65 9.46
C ASN A 57 19.71 -16.62 9.28
N ASN A 58 19.55 -15.47 9.93
CA ASN A 58 20.63 -14.85 10.67
C ASN A 58 21.96 -14.73 9.88
N ALA A 59 21.92 -14.22 8.64
CA ALA A 59 23.12 -13.89 7.87
C ALA A 59 23.93 -12.83 8.63
N LYS A 60 25.23 -13.08 8.82
CA LYS A 60 26.14 -12.21 9.57
C LYS A 60 26.77 -11.19 8.62
N ASP A 61 26.43 -9.92 8.78
CA ASP A 61 27.12 -8.76 8.19
C ASP A 61 28.46 -8.52 8.95
N PRO A 62 29.56 -8.21 8.25
CA PRO A 62 30.85 -7.83 8.86
C PRO A 62 30.85 -6.59 9.78
N ARG A 63 29.76 -5.80 9.90
CA ARG A 63 29.69 -4.54 10.70
C ARG A 63 29.16 -4.67 12.13
N GLY A 64 28.85 -5.89 12.60
CA GLY A 64 28.19 -6.09 13.88
C GLY A 64 26.70 -6.23 13.67
N LYS A 65 26.21 -7.46 13.80
CA LYS A 65 24.88 -7.88 13.39
C LYS A 65 23.80 -7.12 14.17
N LEU A 66 22.86 -6.49 13.45
CA LEU A 66 21.58 -6.07 14.03
C LEU A 66 20.95 -7.25 14.78
N ASP A 67 20.86 -7.13 16.09
CA ASP A 67 20.17 -8.08 16.95
C ASP A 67 18.70 -7.64 17.07
N LEU A 68 17.86 -8.23 16.21
CA LEU A 68 16.42 -7.97 16.20
C LEU A 68 15.76 -8.28 17.55
N ASP A 69 16.21 -9.32 18.26
CA ASP A 69 15.64 -9.70 19.57
C ASP A 69 16.00 -8.64 20.64
N CYS A 70 17.22 -8.10 20.59
CA CYS A 70 17.66 -7.03 21.47
C CYS A 70 16.91 -5.71 21.21
N LEU A 71 16.78 -5.32 19.94
CA LEU A 71 16.05 -4.10 19.58
C LEU A 71 14.56 -4.21 19.89
N GLU A 72 13.92 -5.34 19.55
CA GLU A 72 12.52 -5.61 19.90
C GLU A 72 12.32 -5.51 21.42
N ARG A 73 13.18 -6.13 22.21
CA ARG A 73 13.08 -6.09 23.68
C ARG A 73 13.19 -4.66 24.22
N ARG A 74 14.10 -3.82 23.69
CA ARG A 74 14.19 -2.41 24.09
C ARG A 74 12.92 -1.63 23.75
N LEU A 75 12.36 -1.85 22.56
CA LEU A 75 11.10 -1.24 22.14
C LEU A 75 9.93 -1.65 23.04
N LEU A 76 9.76 -2.95 23.28
CA LEU A 76 8.66 -3.48 24.10
C LEU A 76 8.77 -3.09 25.58
N THR A 77 9.97 -2.83 26.08
CA THR A 77 10.19 -2.41 27.48
C THR A 77 10.02 -0.90 27.69
N LEU A 78 9.85 -0.09 26.63
CA LEU A 78 9.68 1.37 26.73
C LEU A 78 8.55 1.78 27.68
N ARG A 79 7.42 1.06 27.69
CA ARG A 79 6.30 1.33 28.62
C ARG A 79 6.67 1.21 30.10
N LYS A 80 7.72 0.45 30.43
CA LYS A 80 8.22 0.25 31.80
C LYS A 80 9.31 1.25 32.16
N MET A 81 9.83 2.00 31.17
CA MET A 81 10.90 2.95 31.37
C MET A 81 10.35 4.35 31.70
N LYS A 82 11.15 5.16 32.41
CA LYS A 82 10.87 6.59 32.60
C LYS A 82 11.19 7.44 31.36
N SER A 83 11.77 6.83 30.32
CA SER A 83 12.15 7.49 29.07
C SER A 83 10.92 7.69 28.18
N ALA A 84 10.87 8.84 27.48
CA ALA A 84 9.88 9.08 26.45
C ALA A 84 10.15 8.29 25.16
N PHE A 85 11.41 7.91 24.91
CA PHE A 85 11.86 7.29 23.65
C PHE A 85 12.73 6.05 23.89
N CYS A 86 12.71 5.13 22.94
CA CYS A 86 13.60 3.99 22.93
C CYS A 86 15.00 4.44 22.48
N LYS A 87 16.05 4.00 23.19
CA LYS A 87 17.43 4.22 22.76
C LYS A 87 17.73 3.29 21.57
N MET A 88 17.75 3.85 20.37
CA MET A 88 18.09 3.19 19.11
C MET A 88 19.31 3.88 18.52
N GLU A 89 20.22 3.12 17.93
CA GLU A 89 21.33 3.67 17.16
C GLU A 89 20.94 3.84 15.70
N LYS A 90 21.48 4.84 15.01
CA LYS A 90 21.15 5.11 13.59
C LYS A 90 21.35 3.86 12.71
N TRP A 91 22.47 3.17 12.89
CA TRP A 91 22.82 1.98 12.10
C TRP A 91 21.79 0.86 12.26
N GLU A 92 21.14 0.74 13.42
CA GLU A 92 20.12 -0.29 13.64
C GLU A 92 18.91 -0.07 12.75
N ILE A 93 18.49 1.19 12.61
CA ILE A 93 17.33 1.57 11.79
C ILE A 93 17.69 1.51 10.30
N MET A 94 18.92 1.86 9.93
CA MET A 94 19.44 1.68 8.56
C MET A 94 19.43 0.20 8.17
N ASP A 95 19.93 -0.69 9.04
CA ASP A 95 19.94 -2.14 8.79
C ASP A 95 18.51 -2.71 8.73
N LEU A 96 17.57 -2.21 9.56
CA LEU A 96 16.15 -2.56 9.42
C LEU A 96 15.60 -2.20 8.04
N CYS A 97 15.93 -1.01 7.52
CA CYS A 97 15.53 -0.59 6.18
C CYS A 97 16.10 -1.53 5.12
N ASP A 98 17.39 -1.88 5.22
CA ASP A 98 18.08 -2.76 4.26
C ASP A 98 17.49 -4.17 4.25
N LEU A 99 17.13 -4.71 5.43
CA LEU A 99 16.54 -6.04 5.56
C LEU A 99 15.08 -6.11 5.09
N VAL A 100 14.27 -5.06 5.34
CA VAL A 100 12.83 -5.08 5.02
C VAL A 100 12.55 -4.75 3.56
N THR A 101 13.39 -3.92 2.92
CA THR A 101 13.23 -3.51 1.51
C THR A 101 13.02 -4.69 0.55
N PRO A 102 13.89 -5.73 0.50
CA PRO A 102 13.70 -6.85 -0.42
C PRO A 102 12.43 -7.66 -0.13
N ILE A 103 11.97 -7.70 1.13
CA ILE A 103 10.72 -8.38 1.50
C ILE A 103 9.53 -7.67 0.85
N PHE A 104 9.43 -6.34 1.01
CA PHE A 104 8.37 -5.57 0.37
C PHE A 104 8.42 -5.68 -1.15
N TYR A 105 9.61 -5.58 -1.74
CA TYR A 105 9.79 -5.70 -3.19
C TYR A 105 9.32 -7.06 -3.73
N SER A 106 9.57 -8.14 -2.97
CA SER A 106 9.19 -9.51 -3.39
C SER A 106 7.70 -9.82 -3.31
N GLN A 107 6.94 -9.09 -2.48
CA GLN A 107 5.50 -9.25 -2.35
C GLN A 107 4.78 -8.42 -3.40
N PRO A 108 3.54 -8.74 -3.82
CA PRO A 108 2.82 -7.99 -4.85
C PRO A 108 2.34 -6.61 -4.35
N THR A 109 2.07 -5.69 -5.28
CA THR A 109 1.54 -4.34 -4.95
C THR A 109 0.08 -4.39 -4.48
N LEU A 110 -0.68 -5.37 -4.98
CA LEU A 110 -1.99 -5.79 -4.46
C LEU A 110 -1.78 -7.11 -3.72
N LEU A 111 -1.85 -7.08 -2.39
CA LEU A 111 -1.73 -8.29 -1.57
C LEU A 111 -2.98 -9.16 -1.66
N ASP A 112 -2.82 -10.45 -1.51
CA ASP A 112 -3.91 -11.43 -1.41
C ASP A 112 -3.70 -12.26 -0.14
N LEU A 113 -4.63 -12.14 0.80
CA LEU A 113 -4.46 -12.57 2.19
C LEU A 113 -5.60 -13.49 2.64
N ASP A 114 -5.23 -14.61 3.24
CA ASP A 114 -6.18 -15.53 3.87
C ASP A 114 -6.67 -15.01 5.23
N VAL A 115 -7.88 -15.44 5.61
CA VAL A 115 -8.41 -15.26 6.98
C VAL A 115 -7.88 -16.35 7.91
N PRO A 116 -7.72 -16.09 9.23
CA PRO A 116 -8.02 -14.85 9.95
C PRO A 116 -6.91 -13.80 9.86
N VAL A 117 -7.29 -12.51 9.85
CA VAL A 117 -6.37 -11.36 9.92
C VAL A 117 -6.99 -10.21 10.73
N HIS A 118 -6.19 -9.55 11.56
CA HIS A 118 -6.56 -8.32 12.26
C HIS A 118 -6.19 -7.12 11.39
N ILE A 119 -7.17 -6.29 11.06
CA ILE A 119 -6.96 -5.09 10.25
C ILE A 119 -6.85 -3.88 11.16
N VAL A 120 -5.78 -3.09 11.01
CA VAL A 120 -5.44 -1.95 11.86
C VAL A 120 -5.32 -0.68 11.01
N GLY A 121 -6.02 0.38 11.40
CA GLY A 121 -5.95 1.69 10.76
C GLY A 121 -4.75 2.54 11.21
N ASP A 122 -4.90 3.85 11.14
CA ASP A 122 -3.87 4.85 11.41
C ASP A 122 -3.22 4.67 12.80
N ILE A 123 -1.90 4.81 12.87
CA ILE A 123 -1.11 4.75 14.11
C ILE A 123 -0.49 6.10 14.46
N HIS A 124 -0.03 6.85 13.46
CA HIS A 124 0.47 8.22 13.61
C HIS A 124 1.44 8.42 14.80
N GLY A 125 2.50 7.62 14.86
CA GLY A 125 3.52 7.74 15.91
C GLY A 125 3.01 7.51 17.35
N GLN A 126 1.81 6.95 17.54
CA GLN A 126 1.24 6.60 18.84
C GLN A 126 1.73 5.23 19.31
N PHE A 127 3.03 5.13 19.59
CA PHE A 127 3.68 3.85 19.92
C PHE A 127 3.05 3.10 21.10
N SER A 128 2.57 3.82 22.13
CA SER A 128 1.87 3.19 23.26
C SER A 128 0.58 2.48 22.84
N ASP A 129 -0.13 3.03 21.86
CA ASP A 129 -1.38 2.47 21.37
C ASP A 129 -1.11 1.28 20.43
N LEU A 130 -0.06 1.34 19.61
CA LEU A 130 0.42 0.18 18.86
C LEU A 130 0.71 -1.01 19.80
N LEU A 131 1.40 -0.79 20.92
CA LEU A 131 1.66 -1.86 21.89
C LEU A 131 0.36 -2.40 22.50
N ARG A 132 -0.62 -1.55 22.81
CA ARG A 132 -1.93 -1.98 23.32
C ARG A 132 -2.70 -2.82 22.29
N ILE A 133 -2.66 -2.44 21.01
CA ILE A 133 -3.28 -3.19 19.90
C ILE A 133 -2.67 -4.60 19.82
N LEU A 134 -1.35 -4.71 19.91
CA LEU A 134 -0.64 -6.00 19.88
C LEU A 134 -0.89 -6.84 21.14
N GLU A 135 -0.98 -6.22 22.32
CA GLU A 135 -1.32 -6.90 23.56
C GLU A 135 -2.73 -7.48 23.55
N GLN A 136 -3.70 -6.74 23.00
CA GLN A 136 -5.11 -7.16 22.94
C GLN A 136 -5.36 -8.17 21.81
N GLY A 137 -4.78 -7.96 20.63
CA GLY A 137 -4.93 -8.86 19.48
C GLY A 137 -4.00 -10.07 19.49
N GLY A 138 -2.96 -10.05 20.32
CA GLY A 138 -1.92 -11.07 20.40
C GLY A 138 -0.73 -10.79 19.47
N PHE A 139 0.49 -10.88 20.00
CA PHE A 139 1.69 -10.59 19.22
C PHE A 139 1.91 -11.58 18.06
N PRO A 140 2.44 -11.13 16.91
CA PRO A 140 2.93 -12.01 15.85
C PRO A 140 3.95 -13.06 16.37
N PRO A 141 3.97 -14.28 15.82
CA PRO A 141 3.17 -14.79 14.70
C PRO A 141 1.84 -15.43 15.15
N LYS A 142 1.43 -15.28 16.41
CA LYS A 142 0.18 -15.90 16.90
C LYS A 142 -1.05 -15.32 16.19
N THR A 143 -0.94 -14.09 15.74
CA THR A 143 -2.00 -13.34 15.07
C THR A 143 -1.45 -12.73 13.78
N ASN A 144 -2.21 -12.84 12.69
CA ASN A 144 -1.93 -12.16 11.44
C ASN A 144 -2.45 -10.72 11.49
N TYR A 145 -1.68 -9.77 10.97
CA TYR A 145 -2.01 -8.35 10.94
C TYR A 145 -1.88 -7.76 9.55
N LEU A 146 -2.89 -6.98 9.16
CA LEU A 146 -2.85 -6.06 8.02
C LEU A 146 -2.97 -4.63 8.56
N PHE A 147 -1.94 -3.82 8.39
CA PHE A 147 -2.00 -2.40 8.69
C PHE A 147 -2.28 -1.59 7.44
N LEU A 148 -3.17 -0.60 7.55
CA LEU A 148 -3.69 0.18 6.42
C LEU A 148 -2.89 1.46 6.13
N GLY A 149 -1.70 1.66 6.70
CA GLY A 149 -0.88 2.85 6.49
C GLY A 149 -0.98 3.90 7.62
N ASP A 150 -0.38 5.06 7.39
CA ASP A 150 -0.31 6.20 8.30
C ASP A 150 0.34 5.82 9.64
N TYR A 151 1.58 5.36 9.54
CA TYR A 151 2.41 4.94 10.65
C TYR A 151 3.09 6.11 11.36
N VAL A 152 3.50 7.10 10.58
CA VAL A 152 4.32 8.24 11.01
C VAL A 152 3.50 9.52 11.11
N ASP A 153 4.16 10.60 11.54
CA ASP A 153 3.60 11.95 11.75
C ASP A 153 2.59 12.05 12.89
N ARG A 154 2.26 13.30 13.26
CA ARG A 154 1.29 13.74 14.29
C ARG A 154 1.63 13.33 15.73
N GLY A 155 2.00 12.07 15.97
CA GLY A 155 2.49 11.57 17.24
C GLY A 155 3.96 11.84 17.46
N ARG A 156 4.48 11.34 18.59
CA ARG A 156 5.84 11.67 19.06
C ARG A 156 6.87 10.58 18.78
N ALA A 157 6.43 9.35 18.50
CA ALA A 157 7.28 8.16 18.49
C ALA A 157 7.13 7.39 17.16
N SER A 158 7.23 8.10 16.04
CA SER A 158 7.11 7.50 14.70
C SER A 158 8.26 6.54 14.41
N LEU A 159 9.47 6.85 14.88
CA LEU A 159 10.64 5.98 14.71
C LEU A 159 10.47 4.66 15.46
N GLU A 160 9.91 4.67 16.67
CA GLU A 160 9.60 3.43 17.41
C GLU A 160 8.52 2.61 16.71
N VAL A 161 7.47 3.26 16.18
CA VAL A 161 6.40 2.59 15.42
C VAL A 161 6.99 1.88 14.20
N ILE A 162 7.72 2.60 13.36
CA ILE A 162 8.31 2.02 12.14
C ILE A 162 9.35 0.96 12.46
N ALA A 163 10.21 1.17 13.47
CA ALA A 163 11.19 0.17 13.86
C ALA A 163 10.52 -1.14 14.29
N LEU A 164 9.47 -1.09 15.12
CA LEU A 164 8.76 -2.29 15.57
C LEU A 164 8.02 -2.99 14.42
N LEU A 165 7.34 -2.23 13.56
CA LEU A 165 6.64 -2.78 12.39
C LEU A 165 7.61 -3.42 11.40
N PHE A 166 8.79 -2.83 11.15
CA PHE A 166 9.83 -3.42 10.30
C PHE A 166 10.41 -4.69 10.92
N ILE A 167 10.68 -4.72 12.22
CA ILE A 167 11.10 -5.94 12.92
C ILE A 167 10.07 -7.05 12.70
N TYR A 168 8.78 -6.77 12.91
CA TYR A 168 7.76 -7.79 12.71
C TYR A 168 7.59 -8.20 11.26
N LYS A 169 7.73 -7.27 10.32
CA LYS A 169 7.73 -7.62 8.89
C LYS A 169 8.89 -8.52 8.52
N ILE A 170 10.09 -8.25 9.04
CA ILE A 170 11.30 -9.06 8.79
C ILE A 170 11.16 -10.46 9.39
N ARG A 171 10.66 -10.55 10.62
CA ARG A 171 10.53 -11.84 11.34
C ARG A 171 9.39 -12.69 10.81
N PHE A 172 8.29 -12.05 10.44
CA PHE A 172 7.04 -12.71 10.11
C PHE A 172 6.42 -12.15 8.81
N PRO A 173 7.12 -12.28 7.66
CA PRO A 173 6.71 -11.66 6.41
C PRO A 173 5.34 -12.13 5.88
N GLU A 174 4.93 -13.33 6.29
CA GLU A 174 3.64 -13.96 5.95
C GLU A 174 2.55 -13.77 7.04
N HIS A 175 2.86 -13.06 8.13
CA HIS A 175 1.89 -12.76 9.20
C HIS A 175 1.68 -11.26 9.40
N VAL A 176 2.63 -10.41 9.00
CA VAL A 176 2.51 -8.95 9.14
C VAL A 176 2.61 -8.30 7.76
N PHE A 177 1.55 -7.58 7.41
CA PHE A 177 1.38 -6.90 6.13
C PHE A 177 1.17 -5.42 6.38
N LEU A 178 1.92 -4.57 5.68
CA LEU A 178 1.90 -3.12 5.83
C LEU A 178 1.53 -2.52 4.49
N LEU A 179 0.39 -1.82 4.40
CA LEU A 179 0.04 -1.01 3.24
C LEU A 179 0.65 0.38 3.35
N ARG A 180 0.71 1.10 2.24
CA ARG A 180 1.10 2.50 2.22
C ARG A 180 -0.08 3.37 2.63
N GLY A 181 0.14 4.33 3.54
CA GLY A 181 -0.78 5.45 3.79
C GLY A 181 -0.33 6.71 3.08
N ASN A 182 -1.10 7.79 3.18
CA ASN A 182 -0.71 9.06 2.56
C ASN A 182 0.41 9.76 3.32
N HIS A 183 0.64 9.43 4.61
CA HIS A 183 1.77 9.92 5.39
C HIS A 183 3.09 9.17 5.09
N GLU A 184 3.05 8.04 4.40
CA GLU A 184 4.23 7.39 3.82
C GLU A 184 4.64 8.02 2.47
N SER A 185 4.58 9.36 2.42
CA SER A 185 4.97 10.25 1.32
C SER A 185 6.03 11.23 1.82
N LEU A 186 7.13 11.36 1.06
CA LEU A 186 8.25 12.25 1.40
C LEU A 186 7.79 13.70 1.58
N ARG A 187 6.84 14.17 0.76
CA ARG A 187 6.29 15.54 0.87
C ARG A 187 5.36 15.73 2.06
N ILE A 188 4.58 14.72 2.42
CA ILE A 188 3.63 14.81 3.54
C ILE A 188 4.37 14.75 4.87
N ASN A 189 5.23 13.75 5.04
CA ASN A 189 5.95 13.55 6.30
C ASN A 189 7.12 14.51 6.54
N ALA A 190 7.45 15.34 5.53
CA ALA A 190 8.26 16.55 5.70
C ALA A 190 7.58 17.61 6.59
N VAL A 191 6.25 17.68 6.57
CA VAL A 191 5.48 18.79 7.15
C VAL A 191 4.79 18.40 8.46
N TYR A 192 4.39 17.12 8.61
CA TYR A 192 3.51 16.69 9.70
C TYR A 192 4.22 16.02 10.89
N GLY A 193 5.55 16.04 10.92
CA GLY A 193 6.35 15.79 12.13
C GLY A 193 7.52 14.81 11.96
N PHE A 194 7.44 13.86 11.04
CA PHE A 194 8.41 12.78 10.94
C PHE A 194 9.80 13.27 10.53
N PHE A 195 9.89 14.21 9.59
CA PHE A 195 11.16 14.84 9.23
C PHE A 195 11.82 15.50 10.46
N LEU A 196 11.05 16.29 11.21
CA LEU A 196 11.56 16.94 12.42
C LEU A 196 11.98 15.92 13.49
N GLU A 197 11.23 14.82 13.65
CA GLU A 197 11.59 13.72 14.55
C GLU A 197 12.94 13.08 14.15
N CYS A 198 13.12 12.78 12.87
CA CYS A 198 14.36 12.21 12.34
C CYS A 198 15.54 13.18 12.51
N MET A 199 15.35 14.46 12.18
CA MET A 199 16.41 15.48 12.30
C MET A 199 16.82 15.73 13.76
N ASN A 200 15.88 15.70 14.70
CA ASN A 200 16.18 15.93 16.11
C ASN A 200 16.89 14.74 16.78
N ARG A 201 16.65 13.52 16.31
CA ARG A 201 17.17 12.29 16.94
C ARG A 201 18.37 11.71 16.19
N PHE A 202 18.46 11.96 14.89
CA PHE A 202 19.45 11.42 13.98
C PHE A 202 19.83 12.47 12.92
N ASP A 203 19.47 12.26 11.65
CA ASP A 203 19.79 13.16 10.54
C ASP A 203 18.89 12.93 9.31
N ALA A 204 19.09 13.77 8.29
CA ALA A 204 18.36 13.71 7.03
C ALA A 204 18.64 12.40 6.25
N ILE A 205 19.80 11.78 6.45
CA ILE A 205 20.15 10.53 5.77
C ILE A 205 19.19 9.42 6.22
N LEU A 206 18.93 9.32 7.53
CA LEU A 206 17.97 8.34 8.04
C LEU A 206 16.54 8.61 7.53
N TYR A 207 16.13 9.88 7.52
CA TYR A 207 14.82 10.29 7.01
C TYR A 207 14.60 9.86 5.55
N HIS A 208 15.59 10.12 4.69
CA HIS A 208 15.53 9.72 3.28
C HIS A 208 15.53 8.19 3.13
N ARG A 209 16.38 7.48 3.90
CA ARG A 209 16.41 6.02 3.85
C ARG A 209 15.06 5.39 4.19
N ILE A 210 14.36 5.87 5.23
CA ILE A 210 13.04 5.34 5.59
C ILE A 210 12.01 5.65 4.49
N ASN A 211 12.03 6.85 3.92
CA ASN A 211 11.14 7.22 2.81
C ASN A 211 11.38 6.39 1.54
N GLU A 212 12.62 5.98 1.26
CA GLU A 212 12.88 5.02 0.19
C GLU A 212 12.16 3.69 0.43
N VAL A 213 12.17 3.18 1.67
CA VAL A 213 11.43 1.96 2.04
C VAL A 213 9.93 2.15 1.85
N PHE A 214 9.38 3.31 2.21
CA PHE A 214 7.96 3.63 1.99
C PHE A 214 7.56 3.55 0.52
N GLY A 215 8.47 3.85 -0.41
CA GLY A 215 8.26 3.67 -1.84
C GLY A 215 7.97 2.22 -2.25
N TYR A 216 8.40 1.24 -1.46
CA TYR A 216 8.16 -0.18 -1.70
C TYR A 216 6.90 -0.71 -1.00
N LEU A 217 6.15 0.08 -0.24
CA LEU A 217 4.94 -0.46 0.42
C LEU A 217 3.85 -0.83 -0.60
N PRO A 218 3.20 -2.00 -0.45
CA PRO A 218 1.98 -2.34 -1.20
C PRO A 218 0.88 -1.29 -1.02
N LEU A 219 0.01 -1.13 -2.02
CA LEU A 219 -1.01 -0.08 -2.02
C LEU A 219 -2.38 -0.56 -1.54
N ALA A 220 -2.67 -1.85 -1.71
CA ALA A 220 -3.95 -2.44 -1.36
C ALA A 220 -3.80 -3.92 -1.02
N ALA A 221 -4.83 -4.49 -0.40
CA ALA A 221 -4.96 -5.92 -0.17
C ALA A 221 -6.38 -6.40 -0.47
N VAL A 222 -6.50 -7.67 -0.86
CA VAL A 222 -7.75 -8.42 -0.82
C VAL A 222 -7.64 -9.42 0.32
N VAL A 223 -8.63 -9.44 1.20
CA VAL A 223 -8.68 -10.35 2.35
C VAL A 223 -9.83 -11.33 2.16
N GLY A 224 -9.53 -12.63 2.23
CA GLY A 224 -10.48 -13.72 2.13
C GLY A 224 -11.33 -13.65 0.86
N GLU A 225 -10.76 -13.18 -0.25
CA GLU A 225 -11.43 -12.96 -1.55
C GLU A 225 -12.62 -11.98 -1.52
N LYS A 226 -12.96 -11.40 -0.35
CA LYS A 226 -14.22 -10.71 -0.12
C LYS A 226 -14.08 -9.28 0.36
N ILE A 227 -12.93 -8.90 0.92
CA ILE A 227 -12.74 -7.57 1.49
C ILE A 227 -11.61 -6.88 0.75
N PHE A 228 -11.90 -5.77 0.09
CA PHE A 228 -10.87 -4.90 -0.49
C PHE A 228 -10.40 -3.90 0.57
N CYS A 229 -9.09 -3.82 0.76
CA CYS A 229 -8.45 -2.99 1.77
C CYS A 229 -7.51 -1.97 1.11
N CYS A 230 -7.65 -0.69 1.45
CA CYS A 230 -6.70 0.37 1.10
C CYS A 230 -6.67 1.43 2.21
N HIS A 231 -5.75 2.39 2.13
CA HIS A 231 -5.72 3.48 3.12
C HIS A 231 -6.84 4.50 2.90
N GLY A 232 -6.82 5.11 1.71
CA GLY A 232 -7.75 6.09 1.19
C GLY A 232 -9.09 5.48 0.83
N GLY A 233 -9.38 5.39 -0.46
CA GLY A 233 -10.62 4.80 -0.91
C GLY A 233 -10.60 4.47 -2.39
N LEU A 234 -11.72 4.67 -3.05
CA LEU A 234 -11.89 4.34 -4.46
C LEU A 234 -11.36 5.47 -5.35
N SER A 235 -11.01 5.11 -6.59
CA SER A 235 -10.59 6.05 -7.64
C SER A 235 -11.55 5.99 -8.83
N PRO A 236 -11.87 7.12 -9.48
CA PRO A 236 -12.54 7.11 -10.78
C PRO A 236 -11.69 6.43 -11.87
N ASP A 237 -10.37 6.34 -11.67
CA ASP A 237 -9.45 5.68 -12.59
C ASP A 237 -9.27 4.18 -12.30
N LEU A 238 -9.84 3.67 -11.20
CA LEU A 238 -9.81 2.24 -10.84
C LEU A 238 -10.90 1.49 -11.61
N ARG A 239 -10.52 0.95 -12.77
CA ARG A 239 -11.41 0.15 -13.62
C ARG A 239 -11.20 -1.34 -13.38
N ASP A 240 -9.98 -1.76 -13.04
CA ASP A 240 -9.61 -3.16 -12.87
C ASP A 240 -8.51 -3.28 -11.82
N LEU A 241 -8.62 -4.25 -10.90
CA LEU A 241 -7.62 -4.48 -9.86
C LEU A 241 -6.22 -4.82 -10.42
N ARG A 242 -6.14 -5.33 -11.65
CA ARG A 242 -4.87 -5.52 -12.37
C ARG A 242 -4.09 -4.22 -12.53
N GLN A 243 -4.78 -3.07 -12.60
CA GLN A 243 -4.09 -1.77 -12.63
C GLN A 243 -3.25 -1.55 -11.38
N VAL A 244 -3.72 -2.02 -10.22
CA VAL A 244 -2.98 -1.95 -8.94
C VAL A 244 -1.94 -3.06 -8.86
N ALA A 245 -2.31 -4.30 -9.21
CA ALA A 245 -1.41 -5.45 -9.14
C ALA A 245 -0.17 -5.31 -10.04
N CYS A 246 -0.31 -4.67 -11.20
CA CYS A 246 0.77 -4.44 -12.15
C CYS A 246 1.56 -3.14 -11.92
N MET A 247 1.31 -2.40 -10.83
CA MET A 247 2.12 -1.21 -10.53
C MET A 247 3.52 -1.61 -10.08
N ASP A 248 4.51 -1.04 -10.77
CA ASP A 248 5.91 -1.18 -10.41
C ASP A 248 6.22 -0.45 -9.10
N ARG A 249 7.04 -1.10 -8.27
CA ARG A 249 7.62 -0.50 -7.06
C ARG A 249 9.16 -0.50 -7.17
N PRO A 250 9.84 0.53 -6.64
CA PRO A 250 9.30 1.56 -5.76
C PRO A 250 8.52 2.65 -6.49
N ILE A 251 7.56 3.26 -5.81
CA ILE A 251 6.93 4.53 -6.17
C ILE A 251 7.56 5.59 -5.26
N PRO A 252 8.61 6.32 -5.68
CA PRO A 252 9.40 7.15 -4.76
C PRO A 252 8.58 8.23 -4.06
N GLU A 253 7.57 8.77 -4.73
CA GLU A 253 6.67 9.78 -4.19
C GLU A 253 5.23 9.51 -4.66
N VAL A 254 4.26 9.79 -3.79
CA VAL A 254 2.84 9.72 -4.10
C VAL A 254 2.49 10.84 -5.11
N PRO A 255 1.95 10.51 -6.29
CA PRO A 255 1.52 11.50 -7.27
C PRO A 255 0.45 12.45 -6.70
N GLN A 256 0.34 13.65 -7.26
CA GLN A 256 -0.69 14.62 -6.83
C GLN A 256 -2.10 14.24 -7.31
N GLU A 257 -2.21 13.40 -8.32
CA GLU A 257 -3.48 12.93 -8.90
C GLU A 257 -3.35 11.51 -9.48
N GLY A 258 -4.49 10.92 -9.83
CA GLY A 258 -4.59 9.59 -10.42
C GLY A 258 -4.67 8.46 -9.39
N LEU A 259 -4.66 7.23 -9.89
CA LEU A 259 -5.01 6.03 -9.11
C LEU A 259 -4.24 5.87 -7.79
N VAL A 260 -2.92 6.08 -7.77
CA VAL A 260 -2.11 5.98 -6.54
C VAL A 260 -2.51 7.06 -5.53
N CYS A 261 -2.73 8.28 -6.00
CA CYS A 261 -3.20 9.37 -5.13
C CYS A 261 -4.54 9.00 -4.50
N ASP A 262 -5.49 8.55 -5.32
CA ASP A 262 -6.85 8.27 -4.86
C ASP A 262 -6.95 7.09 -3.90
N LEU A 263 -6.19 6.02 -4.13
CA LEU A 263 -6.10 4.88 -3.20
C LEU A 263 -5.58 5.29 -1.81
N LEU A 264 -4.88 6.42 -1.71
CA LEU A 264 -4.31 6.94 -0.46
C LEU A 264 -5.07 8.15 0.10
N TRP A 265 -5.90 8.85 -0.69
CA TRP A 265 -6.51 10.12 -0.26
C TRP A 265 -8.03 10.20 -0.41
N ALA A 266 -8.66 9.32 -1.18
CA ALA A 266 -10.08 9.41 -1.43
C ALA A 266 -10.90 9.13 -0.16
N ASP A 267 -12.03 9.82 -0.01
CA ASP A 267 -12.89 9.73 1.16
C ASP A 267 -14.35 9.42 0.78
N PRO A 268 -15.07 8.60 1.55
CA PRO A 268 -16.50 8.42 1.35
C PRO A 268 -17.28 9.66 1.81
N TYR A 269 -18.42 9.92 1.18
CA TYR A 269 -19.38 10.94 1.62
C TYR A 269 -20.82 10.53 1.29
N MET A 270 -21.81 11.28 1.80
CA MET A 270 -23.23 10.95 1.73
C MET A 270 -23.92 11.28 0.39
N GLY A 271 -23.19 11.73 -0.63
CA GLY A 271 -23.76 12.03 -1.95
C GLY A 271 -23.73 10.84 -2.91
N SER A 272 -24.17 11.07 -4.15
CA SER A 272 -24.28 10.04 -5.19
C SER A 272 -23.19 10.09 -6.27
N GLU A 273 -22.42 11.17 -6.34
CA GLU A 273 -21.49 11.44 -7.45
C GLU A 273 -20.02 11.45 -6.99
N TRP A 274 -19.09 11.39 -7.94
CA TRP A 274 -17.71 11.80 -7.66
C TRP A 274 -17.65 13.31 -7.42
N ARG A 275 -16.93 13.75 -6.39
CA ARG A 275 -16.68 15.18 -6.13
C ARG A 275 -15.21 15.42 -5.83
N ARG A 276 -14.71 16.63 -6.07
CA ARG A 276 -13.37 17.01 -5.58
C ARG A 276 -13.41 17.08 -4.06
N SER A 277 -12.36 16.55 -3.41
CA SER A 277 -12.24 16.55 -1.97
C SER A 277 -11.96 17.95 -1.42
N ASP A 278 -12.56 18.27 -0.28
CA ASP A 278 -12.29 19.50 0.47
C ASP A 278 -10.85 19.54 1.04
N ARG A 279 -10.15 18.38 1.02
CA ARG A 279 -8.72 18.31 1.34
C ARG A 279 -7.83 18.94 0.26
N GLY A 280 -8.38 19.31 -0.90
CA GLY A 280 -7.63 19.85 -2.03
C GLY A 280 -6.83 18.81 -2.81
N VAL A 281 -7.04 17.51 -2.54
CA VAL A 281 -6.38 16.37 -3.19
C VAL A 281 -7.37 15.22 -3.36
N SER A 282 -7.29 14.50 -4.47
CA SER A 282 -8.18 13.38 -4.79
C SER A 282 -9.68 13.76 -4.82
N TYR A 283 -10.56 12.80 -4.51
CA TYR A 283 -12.00 12.83 -4.69
C TYR A 283 -12.75 12.35 -3.44
N LEU A 284 -14.02 12.72 -3.39
CA LEU A 284 -15.02 12.07 -2.56
C LEU A 284 -15.85 11.11 -3.42
N PHE A 285 -16.17 9.93 -2.87
CA PHE A 285 -17.00 8.93 -3.53
C PHE A 285 -18.25 8.59 -2.72
N GLY A 286 -19.36 8.41 -3.42
CA GLY A 286 -20.65 8.10 -2.85
C GLY A 286 -20.95 6.60 -2.80
N VAL A 287 -22.13 6.30 -2.26
CA VAL A 287 -22.67 4.93 -2.19
C VAL A 287 -22.77 4.26 -3.58
N PRO A 288 -23.21 4.95 -4.66
CA PRO A 288 -23.29 4.31 -5.97
C PRO A 288 -21.93 3.83 -6.50
N GLN A 289 -20.87 4.62 -6.29
CA GLN A 289 -19.51 4.26 -6.70
C GLN A 289 -18.99 3.07 -5.90
N LEU A 290 -19.28 3.04 -4.59
CA LEU A 290 -18.92 1.90 -3.73
C LEU A 290 -19.64 0.63 -4.18
N ASN A 291 -20.95 0.67 -4.35
CA ASN A 291 -21.74 -0.52 -4.73
C ASN A 291 -21.31 -1.06 -6.09
N ALA A 292 -21.14 -0.19 -7.08
CA ALA A 292 -20.67 -0.60 -8.40
C ALA A 292 -19.27 -1.26 -8.34
N PHE A 293 -18.38 -0.78 -7.47
CA PHE A 293 -17.07 -1.38 -7.26
C PHE A 293 -17.17 -2.75 -6.58
N LEU A 294 -17.97 -2.89 -5.52
CA LEU A 294 -18.14 -4.13 -4.78
C LEU A 294 -18.77 -5.22 -5.66
N GLU A 295 -19.88 -4.90 -6.33
CA GLU A 295 -20.59 -5.81 -7.24
C GLU A 295 -19.69 -6.30 -8.37
N LYS A 296 -18.97 -5.38 -9.03
CA LYS A 296 -18.09 -5.71 -10.15
C LYS A 296 -16.99 -6.69 -9.77
N ASN A 297 -16.45 -6.58 -8.56
CA ASN A 297 -15.31 -7.38 -8.10
C ASN A 297 -15.74 -8.53 -7.18
N ASN A 298 -17.04 -8.75 -6.97
CA ASN A 298 -17.58 -9.76 -6.06
C ASN A 298 -17.07 -9.61 -4.60
N PHE A 299 -16.86 -8.37 -4.17
CA PHE A 299 -16.49 -8.03 -2.80
C PHE A 299 -17.73 -7.73 -1.95
N ASP A 300 -17.62 -8.05 -0.68
CA ASP A 300 -18.65 -7.78 0.31
C ASP A 300 -18.37 -6.47 1.07
N LEU A 301 -17.11 -6.02 1.12
CA LEU A 301 -16.70 -4.87 1.94
C LEU A 301 -15.49 -4.12 1.36
N LEU A 302 -15.52 -2.79 1.49
CA LEU A 302 -14.34 -1.91 1.45
C LEU A 302 -13.89 -1.62 2.89
N CYS A 303 -12.67 -2.02 3.25
CA CYS A 303 -12.04 -1.69 4.53
C CYS A 303 -10.97 -0.61 4.33
N ARG A 304 -11.07 0.49 5.08
CA ARG A 304 -10.20 1.66 4.88
C ARG A 304 -9.93 2.45 6.16
N ALA A 305 -8.98 3.41 6.12
CA ALA A 305 -8.50 4.17 7.29
C ALA A 305 -8.65 5.71 7.14
N HIS A 306 -7.61 6.55 7.34
CA HIS A 306 -7.48 7.99 6.96
C HIS A 306 -8.43 9.04 7.59
N GLN A 307 -9.62 8.64 8.02
CA GLN A 307 -10.62 9.51 8.63
C GLN A 307 -10.79 9.18 10.10
N LYS A 308 -10.47 10.16 10.95
CA LYS A 308 -10.74 10.05 12.38
C LYS A 308 -12.23 9.84 12.60
N TYR A 309 -12.56 8.79 13.35
CA TYR A 309 -13.91 8.53 13.81
C TYR A 309 -13.98 8.56 15.34
N GLY A 310 -15.13 8.93 15.89
CA GLY A 310 -15.35 9.01 17.34
C GLY A 310 -15.45 7.64 18.04
N GLY A 311 -15.34 6.54 17.30
CA GLY A 311 -15.32 5.16 17.80
C GLY A 311 -14.25 4.31 17.09
N ASN A 312 -14.16 3.03 17.43
CA ASN A 312 -13.09 2.15 16.94
C ASN A 312 -13.22 1.77 15.45
N VAL A 313 -14.45 1.61 14.97
CA VAL A 313 -14.76 1.30 13.56
C VAL A 313 -16.03 2.02 13.20
N ARG A 314 -16.04 2.68 12.03
CA ARG A 314 -17.28 3.15 11.41
C ARG A 314 -17.67 2.15 10.33
N ARG A 315 -18.81 1.48 10.49
CA ARG A 315 -19.41 0.69 9.41
C ARG A 315 -20.37 1.58 8.62
N TYR A 316 -20.21 1.57 7.31
CA TYR A 316 -21.25 1.99 6.39
C TYR A 316 -21.89 0.69 5.88
N ASP A 317 -22.86 0.18 6.63
CA ASP A 317 -23.67 -0.95 6.15
C ASP A 317 -24.73 -0.42 5.16
N MET A 318 -25.09 -1.26 4.20
CA MET A 318 -26.24 -1.08 3.31
C MET A 318 -27.55 -0.82 4.10
N SER A 319 -27.65 -1.33 5.33
CA SER A 319 -28.82 -1.12 6.21
C SER A 319 -28.82 0.25 6.92
N CYS A 320 -27.65 0.84 7.20
CA CYS A 320 -27.52 2.14 7.89
C CYS A 320 -27.83 3.36 7.00
N LEU A 321 -28.07 3.14 5.70
CA LEU A 321 -28.26 4.18 4.69
C LEU A 321 -29.72 4.33 4.25
N ASN A 322 -30.59 3.44 4.71
CA ASN A 322 -32.02 3.69 4.75
C ASN A 322 -32.32 4.38 6.09
N GLN A 323 -32.56 5.70 6.05
CA GLN A 323 -33.05 6.46 7.20
C GLN A 323 -34.26 5.74 7.80
N ASP A 324 -34.14 5.29 9.05
CA ASP A 324 -35.22 5.14 10.06
C ASP A 324 -34.89 4.16 11.21
N SER A 325 -33.62 3.78 11.44
CA SER A 325 -33.26 3.07 12.67
C SER A 325 -31.87 3.44 13.20
N PRO A 326 -31.73 3.70 14.50
CA PRO A 326 -30.42 4.00 15.11
C PRO A 326 -29.55 2.74 15.10
N CYS A 327 -28.33 2.89 14.59
CA CYS A 327 -27.28 1.86 14.58
C CYS A 327 -26.46 1.89 15.88
#